data_AF-A0A938NNM2-F1
#
_entry.id   AF-A0A938NNM2-F1
#
_cell.length_a   1.000
_cell.length_b   1.000
_cell.length_c   1.000
_cell.angle_alpha   90.00
_cell.angle_beta   90.00
_cell.angle_gamma   90.00
#
_symmetry.space_group_name_H-M   'P 1'
#
loop_
_entity.id
_entity.type
_entity.pdbx_description
1 polymer ?
#
loop_
_entity_poly.entity_id
_entity_poly.type
_entity_poly.pdbx_seq_one_letter_code
_entity_poly.pdbx_strand_id
1 'polypeptide(L)'
;MKLIHYLPVIATLLITGCATTQEPKLYILNSPSVSAETGTASDPLSLFIAPIQLPGYLDRLSIVTQSGDNEIVYSEFPRWAEPLDTSLRQKLADNLSKMVQSDRIFSDGRHPPKGTDFRN
;
A
#
# COMPACT_ATOMS: atom_id res chain seq x y z
N MET A 1 21.66 54.63 20.13
CA MET A 1 22.47 53.58 20.80
C MET A 1 21.67 52.38 21.32
N LYS A 2 20.35 52.49 21.59
CA LYS A 2 19.51 51.34 22.00
C LYS A 2 19.20 50.35 20.87
N LEU A 3 19.03 50.83 19.63
CA LEU A 3 18.68 49.99 18.45
C LEU A 3 19.75 48.92 18.11
N ILE A 4 21.03 49.23 18.34
CA ILE A 4 22.16 48.34 18.02
C ILE A 4 22.21 47.11 18.97
N HIS A 5 21.65 47.22 20.18
CA HIS A 5 21.64 46.12 21.14
C HIS A 5 20.57 45.05 20.82
N TYR A 6 19.54 45.38 20.03
CA TYR A 6 18.48 44.44 19.66
C TYR A 6 18.86 43.55 18.46
N LEU A 7 19.83 43.98 17.65
CA LEU A 7 20.30 43.26 16.47
C LEU A 7 20.88 41.85 16.77
N PRO A 8 21.73 41.64 17.79
CA PRO A 8 22.20 40.30 18.13
C PRO A 8 21.11 39.39 18.71
N VAL A 9 20.11 39.95 19.41
CA VAL A 9 18.98 39.19 19.99
C VAL A 9 18.04 38.67 18.88
N ILE A 10 17.74 39.52 17.90
CA ILE A 10 16.95 39.13 16.73
C ILE A 10 17.70 38.06 15.91
N ALA A 11 19.01 38.23 15.72
CA ALA A 11 19.84 37.25 15.02
C ALA A 11 19.87 35.89 15.72
N THR A 12 19.94 35.83 17.06
CA THR A 12 19.90 34.55 17.79
C THR A 12 18.52 33.89 17.74
N LEU A 13 17.44 34.67 17.74
CA LEU A 13 16.07 34.15 17.63
C LEU A 13 15.77 33.58 16.24
N LEU A 14 16.43 34.09 15.19
CA LEU A 14 16.30 33.61 13.82
C LEU A 14 16.99 32.24 13.59
N ILE A 15 17.93 31.84 14.45
CA ILE A 15 18.72 30.61 14.28
C ILE A 15 18.12 29.43 15.08
N THR A 16 17.22 29.66 16.04
CA THR A 16 16.58 28.61 16.84
C THR A 16 15.38 27.93 16.16
N GLY A 17 15.05 28.32 14.92
CA GLY A 17 13.99 27.70 14.11
C GLY A 17 14.39 26.37 13.44
N CYS A 18 15.24 25.55 14.06
CA CYS A 18 15.67 24.28 13.49
C CYS A 18 14.49 23.33 13.31
N ALA A 19 14.34 22.87 12.07
CA ALA A 19 13.23 22.09 11.56
C ALA A 19 13.01 20.79 12.34
N THR A 20 11.82 20.64 12.92
CA THR A 20 11.33 19.33 13.36
C THR A 20 10.63 18.68 12.17
N THR A 21 11.34 17.81 11.45
CA THR A 21 10.74 16.95 10.42
C THR A 21 10.20 15.70 11.09
N GLN A 22 8.87 15.54 11.06
CA GLN A 22 8.22 14.33 11.56
C GLN A 22 8.50 13.14 10.64
N GLU A 23 8.90 12.02 11.23
CA GLU A 23 9.18 10.78 10.51
C GLU A 23 7.87 10.15 9.96
N PRO A 24 7.85 9.66 8.71
CA PRO A 24 6.66 9.05 8.14
C PRO A 24 6.32 7.73 8.84
N LYS A 25 5.02 7.51 9.09
CA LYS A 25 4.52 6.23 9.59
C LYS A 25 4.21 5.32 8.41
N LEU A 26 4.86 4.15 8.36
CA LEU A 26 4.66 3.18 7.28
C LEU A 26 3.60 2.15 7.65
N TYR A 27 2.73 1.82 6.70
CA TYR A 27 1.62 0.89 6.85
C TYR A 27 1.73 -0.23 5.81
N ILE A 28 1.46 -1.46 6.25
CA ILE A 28 1.43 -2.65 5.38
C ILE A 28 -0.01 -3.13 5.29
N LEU A 29 -0.43 -3.58 4.11
CA LEU A 29 -1.74 -4.19 3.94
C LEU A 29 -1.74 -5.58 4.58
N ASN A 30 -2.61 -5.79 5.57
CA ASN A 30 -2.80 -7.08 6.20
C ASN A 30 -3.96 -7.83 5.57
N SER A 31 -3.81 -9.14 5.41
CA SER A 31 -4.93 -10.01 5.04
C SER A 31 -5.77 -10.29 6.27
N PRO A 32 -7.10 -10.14 6.22
CA PRO A 32 -7.96 -10.60 7.31
C PRO A 32 -7.78 -12.10 7.51
N SER A 33 -7.81 -12.56 8.76
CA SER A 33 -7.88 -13.99 9.08
C SER A 33 -9.28 -14.49 8.73
N VAL A 34 -9.51 -14.81 7.46
CA VAL A 34 -10.73 -15.51 7.08
C VAL A 34 -10.60 -16.96 7.54
N SER A 35 -11.41 -17.37 8.53
CA SER A 35 -11.76 -18.79 8.66
C SER A 35 -12.56 -19.13 7.42
N ALA A 36 -11.89 -19.62 6.38
CA ALA A 36 -12.58 -20.09 5.20
C ALA A 36 -13.46 -21.27 5.63
N GLU A 37 -14.77 -21.17 5.42
CA GLU A 37 -15.59 -22.37 5.30
C GLU A 37 -15.08 -23.08 4.05
N THR A 38 -14.26 -24.08 4.28
CA THR A 38 -13.60 -24.85 3.22
C THR A 38 -14.66 -25.46 2.31
N GLY A 39 -14.79 -24.96 1.09
CA GLY A 39 -15.39 -25.72 0.00
C GLY A 39 -14.37 -26.75 -0.47
N THR A 40 -14.71 -28.04 -0.43
CA THR A 40 -13.85 -29.08 -0.99
C THR A 40 -13.90 -28.96 -2.52
N ALA A 41 -12.87 -28.36 -3.12
CA ALA A 41 -12.72 -28.37 -4.57
C ALA A 41 -12.48 -29.83 -5.01
N SER A 42 -13.42 -30.42 -5.76
CA SER A 42 -13.34 -31.82 -6.18
C SER A 42 -12.36 -32.04 -7.36
N ASP A 43 -11.84 -30.97 -7.95
CA ASP A 43 -10.93 -30.99 -9.10
C ASP A 43 -9.79 -29.96 -8.91
N PRO A 44 -8.63 -30.14 -9.56
CA PRO A 44 -7.50 -29.22 -9.46
C PRO A 44 -7.83 -27.86 -10.10
N LEU A 45 -8.36 -26.92 -9.30
CA LEU A 45 -8.69 -25.57 -9.75
C LEU A 45 -7.42 -24.73 -9.91
N SER A 46 -7.18 -24.22 -11.12
CA SER A 46 -6.11 -23.25 -11.39
C SER A 46 -6.70 -21.86 -11.57
N LEU A 47 -6.15 -20.87 -10.87
CA LEU A 47 -6.62 -19.49 -10.93
C LEU A 47 -5.50 -18.56 -11.38
N PHE A 48 -5.82 -17.66 -12.30
CA PHE A 48 -4.94 -16.57 -12.69
C PHE A 48 -5.51 -15.25 -12.20
N ILE A 49 -4.69 -14.47 -11.50
CA ILE A 49 -4.99 -13.13 -11.01
C ILE A 49 -4.40 -12.14 -12.00
N ALA A 50 -5.31 -11.48 -12.72
CA ALA A 50 -4.95 -10.42 -13.65
C ALA A 50 -4.30 -9.21 -12.93
N PRO A 51 -3.53 -8.38 -13.65
CA PRO A 51 -3.01 -7.14 -13.11
C PRO A 51 -4.12 -6.28 -12.52
N ILE A 52 -3.89 -5.76 -11.31
CA ILE A 52 -4.82 -4.84 -10.65
C ILE A 52 -4.56 -3.44 -11.18
N GLN A 53 -5.59 -2.82 -11.76
CA GLN A 53 -5.54 -1.43 -12.19
C GLN A 53 -6.14 -0.56 -11.09
N LEU A 54 -5.31 0.28 -10.49
CA LEU A 54 -5.75 1.28 -9.53
C LEU A 54 -6.01 2.62 -10.25
N PRO A 55 -6.98 3.41 -9.79
CA PRO A 55 -7.08 4.81 -10.16
C PRO A 55 -5.74 5.55 -9.91
N GLY A 56 -5.35 6.45 -10.81
CA GLY A 56 -4.05 7.13 -10.71
C GLY A 56 -3.84 7.98 -9.45
N TYR A 57 -4.93 8.35 -8.76
CA TYR A 57 -4.81 9.01 -7.46
C TYR A 57 -4.35 8.04 -6.35
N LEU A 58 -4.63 6.74 -6.47
CA LEU A 58 -4.17 5.70 -5.54
C LEU A 58 -2.78 5.14 -5.87
N ASP A 59 -2.24 5.44 -7.06
CA ASP A 59 -0.93 4.97 -7.51
C ASP A 59 0.23 5.78 -6.88
N ARG A 60 0.32 5.73 -5.55
CA ARG A 60 1.35 6.39 -4.75
C ARG A 60 1.44 5.77 -3.35
N LEU A 61 2.52 6.07 -2.65
CA LEU A 61 2.71 5.62 -1.27
C LEU A 61 1.89 6.43 -0.25
N SER A 62 1.46 7.66 -0.54
CA SER A 62 0.59 8.40 0.39
C SER A 62 -0.76 7.69 0.54
N ILE A 63 -1.25 7.60 1.77
CA ILE A 63 -2.61 7.15 2.06
C ILE A 63 -3.59 8.23 1.57
N VAL A 64 -4.62 7.79 0.86
CA VAL A 64 -5.69 8.66 0.35
C VAL A 64 -6.91 8.50 1.26
N THR A 65 -7.43 9.62 1.74
CA THR A 65 -8.69 9.68 2.50
C THR A 65 -9.68 10.52 1.73
N GLN A 66 -10.93 10.09 1.64
CA GLN A 66 -12.01 10.93 1.11
C GLN A 66 -12.44 11.95 2.17
N SER A 67 -12.46 13.23 1.83
CA SER A 67 -12.88 14.32 2.72
C SER A 67 -14.06 15.04 2.08
N GLY A 68 -15.28 14.58 2.35
CA GLY A 68 -16.49 15.11 1.70
C GLY A 68 -16.83 14.43 0.38
N ASP A 69 -17.85 14.95 -0.31
CA ASP A 69 -18.52 14.20 -1.39
C ASP A 69 -17.63 13.98 -2.63
N ASN A 70 -16.72 14.91 -2.94
CA ASN A 70 -15.91 14.87 -4.16
C ASN A 70 -14.44 15.30 -3.95
N GLU A 71 -13.94 15.21 -2.71
CA GLU A 71 -12.58 15.63 -2.39
C GLU A 71 -11.79 14.45 -1.79
N ILE A 72 -10.53 14.35 -2.21
CA ILE A 72 -9.56 13.40 -1.69
C ILE A 72 -8.38 14.16 -1.09
N VAL A 73 -7.87 13.64 0.01
CA VAL A 73 -6.73 14.21 0.73
C VAL A 73 -5.63 13.17 0.78
N TYR A 74 -4.43 13.57 0.37
CA TYR A 74 -3.22 12.79 0.54
C TYR A 74 -2.65 13.01 1.92
N SER A 75 -2.26 11.94 2.58
CA SER A 75 -1.56 12.00 3.85
C SER A 75 -0.14 12.55 3.67
N GLU A 76 0.26 13.42 4.60
CA GLU A 76 1.62 13.99 4.62
C GLU A 76 2.64 12.99 5.20
N PHE A 77 2.30 12.36 6.34
CA PHE A 77 3.20 11.45 7.07
C PHE A 77 2.82 9.96 6.97
N PRO A 78 1.56 9.53 7.15
CA PRO A 78 1.17 8.15 6.90
C PRO A 78 1.46 7.74 5.45
N ARG A 79 2.10 6.60 5.23
CA ARG A 79 2.37 6.08 3.89
C ARG A 79 2.25 4.57 3.88
N TRP A 80 1.91 4.00 2.74
CA TRP A 80 2.12 2.59 2.47
C TRP A 80 3.62 2.28 2.48
N ALA A 81 3.98 1.12 3.01
CA ALA A 81 5.34 0.61 3.03
C ALA A 81 5.79 0.12 1.64
N GLU A 82 4.84 -0.14 0.75
CA GLU A 82 5.05 -0.60 -0.64
C GLU A 82 3.89 -0.10 -1.53
N PRO A 83 4.03 -0.12 -2.87
CA PRO A 83 2.94 0.21 -3.78
C PRO A 83 1.65 -0.59 -3.48
N LEU A 84 0.52 0.11 -3.43
CA LEU A 84 -0.76 -0.49 -3.02
C LEU A 84 -1.20 -1.61 -3.97
N ASP A 85 -0.95 -1.47 -5.26
CA ASP A 85 -1.29 -2.48 -6.28
C ASP A 85 -0.57 -3.82 -6.02
N THR A 86 0.68 -3.74 -5.59
CA THR A 86 1.59 -4.86 -5.33
C THR A 86 1.13 -5.61 -4.09
N SER A 87 0.96 -4.89 -2.97
CA SER A 87 0.48 -5.46 -1.71
C SER A 87 -0.91 -6.09 -1.87
N LEU A 88 -1.82 -5.43 -2.57
CA LEU A 88 -3.19 -5.90 -2.81
C LEU A 88 -3.19 -7.19 -3.64
N ARG A 89 -2.38 -7.27 -4.70
CA ARG A 89 -2.28 -8.46 -5.54
C ARG A 89 -1.73 -9.65 -4.77
N GLN A 90 -0.69 -9.44 -3.97
CA GLN A 90 -0.12 -10.48 -3.13
C GLN A 90 -1.12 -10.97 -2.09
N LYS A 91 -1.76 -10.05 -1.35
CA LYS A 91 -2.74 -10.42 -0.32
C LYS A 91 -3.97 -11.09 -0.92
N LEU A 92 -4.40 -10.71 -2.11
CA LEU A 92 -5.50 -11.38 -2.82
C LEU A 92 -5.12 -12.83 -3.17
N ALA A 93 -3.94 -13.04 -3.73
CA ALA A 93 -3.45 -14.39 -4.05
C ALA A 93 -3.36 -15.29 -2.80
N ASP A 94 -2.82 -14.75 -1.71
CA ASP A 94 -2.65 -15.48 -0.45
C ASP A 94 -4.00 -15.79 0.24
N ASN A 95 -5.01 -14.93 0.06
CA ASN A 95 -6.35 -15.21 0.58
C ASN A 95 -7.07 -16.27 -0.27
N LEU A 96 -6.99 -16.18 -1.59
CA LEU A 96 -7.63 -17.14 -2.49
C LEU A 96 -7.03 -18.53 -2.37
N SER A 97 -5.71 -18.66 -2.16
CA SER A 97 -5.06 -19.97 -2.03
C SER A 97 -5.57 -20.73 -0.82
N LYS A 98 -5.79 -20.01 0.29
CA LYS A 98 -6.37 -20.56 1.51
C LYS A 98 -7.83 -20.97 1.34
N MET A 99 -8.64 -20.18 0.61
CA MET A 99 -10.06 -20.45 0.42
C MET A 99 -10.32 -21.65 -0.49
N VAL A 100 -9.52 -21.77 -1.56
CA VAL A 100 -9.71 -22.79 -2.59
C VAL A 100 -8.92 -24.07 -2.30
N GLN A 101 -8.00 -24.04 -1.33
CA GLN A 101 -7.04 -25.12 -1.07
C GLN A 101 -6.27 -25.54 -2.32
N SER A 102 -5.91 -24.58 -3.15
CA SER A 102 -5.14 -24.80 -4.37
C SER A 102 -3.85 -24.02 -4.32
N ASP A 103 -2.74 -24.71 -4.59
CA ASP A 103 -1.43 -24.11 -4.77
C ASP A 103 -1.24 -23.54 -6.19
N ARG A 104 -2.22 -23.73 -7.08
CA ARG A 104 -2.17 -23.31 -8.50
C ARG A 104 -2.77 -21.92 -8.70
N ILE A 105 -2.33 -20.95 -7.89
CA ILE A 105 -2.70 -19.54 -8.04
C ILE A 105 -1.53 -18.76 -8.61
N PHE A 106 -1.75 -18.19 -9.79
CA PHE A 106 -0.77 -17.40 -10.53
C PHE A 106 -1.16 -15.94 -10.53
N SER A 107 -0.18 -15.04 -10.48
CA SER A 107 -0.38 -13.60 -10.61
C SER A 107 0.73 -13.04 -11.49
N ASP A 108 0.45 -12.01 -12.27
CA ASP A 108 1.51 -11.29 -12.99
C ASP A 108 2.66 -10.91 -12.03
N GLY A 109 3.89 -11.32 -12.35
CA GLY A 109 5.08 -11.31 -11.49
C GLY A 109 5.53 -12.67 -10.92
N ARG A 110 4.62 -13.63 -10.72
CA ARG A 110 4.95 -15.05 -10.52
C ARG A 110 4.70 -15.76 -11.85
N HIS A 111 5.74 -15.84 -12.69
CA HIS A 111 5.61 -16.45 -14.01
C HIS A 111 5.05 -17.88 -13.87
N PRO A 112 3.93 -18.22 -14.53
CA PRO A 112 3.55 -19.62 -14.65
C PRO A 112 4.68 -20.38 -15.36
N PRO A 113 5.00 -21.63 -14.96
CA PRO A 113 5.99 -22.42 -15.67
C PRO A 113 5.61 -22.48 -17.16
N LYS A 114 6.58 -22.24 -18.05
CA LYS A 114 6.36 -22.32 -19.50
C LYS A 114 5.70 -23.68 -19.83
N GLY A 115 4.46 -23.65 -20.30
CA GLY A 115 3.68 -24.85 -20.63
C GLY A 115 2.37 -25.03 -19.85
N THR A 116 1.98 -24.12 -18.96
CA THR A 116 0.62 -24.16 -18.39
C THR A 116 -0.41 -23.70 -19.42
N ASP A 117 -1.03 -24.66 -20.10
CA ASP A 117 -2.29 -24.41 -20.80
C ASP A 117 -3.41 -24.34 -19.76
N PHE A 118 -4.14 -23.23 -19.73
CA PHE A 118 -5.30 -23.03 -18.86
C PHE A 118 -6.61 -23.42 -19.55
N ARG A 119 -6.53 -24.00 -20.76
CA ARG A 119 -7.69 -24.51 -21.49
C ARG A 119 -7.89 -25.98 -21.11
N ASN A 120 -9.07 -26.26 -20.57
CA ASN A 120 -9.61 -27.60 -20.37
C ASN A 120 -9.92 -28.26 -21.72
#